data_AF-A0A847B8H8-F1
#
_entry.id   AF-A0A847B8H8-F1
#
_cell.length_a   1.000
_cell.length_b   1.000
_cell.length_c   1.000
_cell.angle_alpha   90.00
_cell.angle_beta   90.00
_cell.angle_gamma   90.00
#
_symmetry.space_group_name_H-M   'P 1'
#
loop_
_entity.id
_entity.type
_entity.pdbx_description
1 polymer ?
#
loop_
_entity_poly.entity_id
_entity_poly.type
_entity_poly.pdbx_seq_one_letter_code
_entity_poly.pdbx_strand_id
1 'polypeptide(L)'
;MTKSQKRKLFDQPQPVINRWFAIKAIRISRPYVEGTVRLFLRVKLIFQERKRSKALESALETTIKEFRKLNSSKFEELKIFSNLSLFFLIAEKDNQSVKIDALSHPDKWKRNLSLRVMLLIIHEWDMAKVAPANKLNEAYVTADISQGIRDEMTKSLRKINKAHLKAKKLLSQARHATIAHRDADAMLQYELISNLDTMETMKIAASFYEGADLFIQTLPKLMLEAGSFPSLIKQYSKHA
;
A
#
# COMPACT_ATOMS: atom_id res chain seq x y z
N MET A 1 -1.16 51.11 33.73
CA MET A 1 -0.79 49.97 32.85
C MET A 1 0.71 49.73 32.97
N THR A 2 1.12 48.75 33.77
CA THR A 2 2.53 48.41 34.02
C THR A 2 3.07 47.55 32.86
N LYS A 3 4.08 48.08 32.16
CA LYS A 3 4.84 47.33 31.15
C LYS A 3 5.55 46.14 31.85
N SER A 4 5.05 44.93 31.64
CA SER A 4 5.75 43.69 32.01
C SER A 4 7.10 43.64 31.30
N GLN A 5 8.19 44.01 31.99
CA GLN A 5 9.55 43.83 31.51
C GLN A 5 9.82 42.33 31.33
N LYS A 6 10.04 41.90 30.07
CA LYS A 6 10.50 40.54 29.76
C LYS A 6 11.87 40.32 30.42
N ARG A 7 11.91 39.54 31.51
CA ARG A 7 13.16 39.12 32.17
C ARG A 7 14.03 38.35 31.17
N LYS A 8 15.36 38.61 31.14
CA LYS A 8 16.27 37.90 30.23
C LYS A 8 16.37 36.43 30.67
N LEU A 9 16.66 35.53 29.72
CA LEU A 9 16.63 34.08 29.94
C LEU A 9 17.54 33.63 31.09
N PHE A 10 18.68 34.31 31.28
CA PHE A 10 19.65 34.03 32.34
C PHE A 10 19.26 34.57 33.72
N ASP A 11 18.21 35.40 33.79
CA ASP A 11 17.65 35.92 35.05
C ASP A 11 16.52 35.02 35.58
N GLN A 12 16.26 33.89 34.91
CA GLN A 12 15.20 32.95 35.28
C GLN A 12 15.71 31.85 36.22
N PRO A 13 14.82 31.21 36.99
CA PRO A 13 15.21 30.08 37.84
C PRO A 13 15.93 28.99 37.04
N GLN A 14 16.99 28.42 37.62
CA GLN A 14 17.79 27.35 37.05
C GLN A 14 16.99 26.21 36.35
N PRO A 15 15.86 25.72 36.89
CA PRO A 15 15.05 24.70 36.21
C PRO A 15 14.47 25.17 34.85
N VAL A 16 14.16 26.46 34.70
CA VAL A 16 13.64 27.00 33.44
C VAL A 16 14.74 27.12 32.38
N ILE A 17 15.94 27.53 32.82
CA ILE A 17 17.15 27.59 31.98
C ILE A 17 17.50 26.17 31.46
N ASN A 18 17.56 25.19 32.37
CA ASN A 18 17.86 23.80 32.02
C ASN A 18 16.84 23.21 31.04
N ARG A 19 15.53 23.47 31.26
CA ARG A 19 14.47 23.04 30.34
C ARG A 19 14.59 23.67 28.96
N TRP A 20 14.93 24.96 28.90
CA TRP A 20 15.13 25.66 27.63
C TRP A 20 16.33 25.09 26.86
N PHE A 21 17.46 24.85 27.53
CA PHE A 21 18.63 24.23 26.91
C PHE A 21 18.33 22.80 26.45
N ALA A 22 17.60 22.00 27.24
CA ALA A 22 17.17 20.67 26.82
C ALA A 22 16.30 20.71 25.55
N ILE A 23 15.28 21.59 25.52
CA ILE A 23 14.44 21.78 24.33
C ILE A 23 15.26 22.23 23.13
N LYS A 24 16.20 23.15 23.32
CA LYS A 24 17.06 23.68 22.25
C LYS A 24 18.04 22.62 21.74
N ALA A 25 18.67 21.87 22.64
CA ALA A 25 19.56 20.76 22.29
C ALA A 25 18.80 19.68 21.51
N ILE A 26 17.60 19.28 21.95
CA ILE A 26 16.73 18.37 21.21
C ILE A 26 16.39 18.94 19.84
N ARG A 27 16.02 20.22 19.74
CA ARG A 27 15.66 20.84 18.46
C ARG A 27 16.84 20.88 17.47
N ILE A 28 18.06 21.11 17.97
CA ILE A 28 19.28 21.14 17.16
C ILE A 28 19.70 19.73 16.75
N SER A 29 19.64 18.75 17.66
CA SER A 29 20.10 17.38 17.39
C SER A 29 19.11 16.56 16.57
N ARG A 30 17.80 16.82 16.73
CA ARG A 30 16.71 16.11 16.03
C ARG A 30 16.91 15.97 14.51
N PRO A 31 17.24 17.01 13.72
CA PRO A 31 17.44 16.83 12.28
C PRO A 31 18.59 15.87 11.95
N TYR A 32 19.67 15.85 12.74
CA TYR A 32 20.80 14.95 12.54
C TYR A 32 20.45 13.50 12.95
N VAL A 33 19.76 13.33 14.08
CA VAL A 33 19.27 12.01 14.53
C VAL A 33 18.26 11.46 13.53
N GLU A 34 17.30 12.25 13.07
CA GLU A 34 16.33 11.82 12.06
C GLU A 34 17.01 11.50 10.72
N GLY A 35 18.00 12.29 10.29
CA GLY A 35 18.75 12.02 9.06
C GLY A 35 19.55 10.72 9.12
N THR A 36 20.24 10.46 10.22
CA THR A 36 21.02 9.23 10.42
C THR A 36 20.14 8.00 10.54
N VAL A 37 19.03 8.08 11.29
CA VAL A 37 18.02 7.02 11.36
C VAL A 37 17.45 6.73 9.97
N ARG A 38 17.12 7.75 9.17
CA ARG A 38 16.61 7.55 7.80
C ARG A 38 17.64 6.89 6.89
N LEU A 39 18.92 7.29 6.97
CA LEU A 39 19.98 6.67 6.17
C LEU A 39 20.12 5.18 6.52
N PHE A 40 20.18 4.86 7.82
CA PHE A 40 20.23 3.48 8.29
C PHE A 40 19.01 2.67 7.82
N LEU A 41 17.81 3.23 7.98
CA LEU A 41 16.56 2.61 7.51
C LEU A 41 16.58 2.39 6.00
N ARG A 42 17.06 3.37 5.21
CA ARG A 42 17.16 3.25 3.75
C ARG A 42 18.05 2.08 3.36
N VAL A 43 19.25 2.00 3.94
CA VAL A 43 20.19 0.91 3.66
C VAL A 43 19.56 -0.44 4.02
N LYS A 44 18.99 -0.56 5.22
CA LYS A 44 18.29 -1.77 5.66
C LYS A 44 17.16 -2.16 4.70
N LEU A 45 16.32 -1.20 4.32
CA LEU A 45 15.20 -1.42 3.40
C LEU A 45 15.69 -1.85 2.02
N ILE A 46 16.71 -1.23 1.45
CA ILE A 46 17.28 -1.63 0.15
C ILE A 46 17.70 -3.11 0.18
N PHE A 47 18.40 -3.54 1.22
CA PHE A 47 18.83 -4.93 1.33
C PHE A 47 17.66 -5.90 1.46
N GLN A 48 16.68 -5.59 2.32
CA GLN A 48 15.49 -6.41 2.49
C GLN A 48 14.64 -6.49 1.21
N GLU A 49 14.51 -5.36 0.51
CA GLU A 49 13.71 -5.26 -0.70
C GLU A 49 14.33 -5.96 -1.89
N ARG A 50 15.65 -6.14 -1.97
CA ARG A 50 16.27 -6.90 -3.07
C ARG A 50 15.72 -8.32 -3.17
N LYS A 51 15.58 -9.03 -2.05
CA LYS A 51 15.04 -10.40 -2.04
C LYS A 51 13.56 -10.40 -2.43
N ARG A 52 12.78 -9.46 -1.87
CA ARG A 52 11.35 -9.32 -2.16
C ARG A 52 11.11 -8.97 -3.64
N SER A 53 11.93 -8.08 -4.20
CA SER A 53 11.86 -7.67 -5.62
C SER A 53 12.03 -8.86 -6.54
N LYS A 54 13.04 -9.70 -6.31
CA LYS A 54 13.30 -10.89 -7.12
C LYS A 54 12.15 -11.89 -7.02
N ALA A 55 11.62 -12.10 -5.81
CA ALA A 55 10.48 -12.99 -5.61
C ALA A 55 9.22 -12.47 -6.31
N LEU A 56 8.96 -11.16 -6.23
CA LEU A 56 7.82 -10.52 -6.87
C LEU A 56 7.92 -10.57 -8.40
N GLU A 57 9.10 -10.28 -8.95
CA GLU A 57 9.36 -10.34 -10.39
C GLU A 57 9.17 -11.76 -10.92
N SER A 58 9.76 -12.76 -10.24
CA SER A 58 9.57 -14.17 -10.59
C SER A 58 8.11 -14.62 -10.50
N ALA A 59 7.38 -14.20 -9.46
CA ALA A 59 5.96 -14.50 -9.31
C ALA A 59 5.13 -13.87 -10.44
N LEU A 60 5.43 -12.62 -10.81
CA LEU A 60 4.75 -11.91 -11.89
C LEU A 60 5.02 -12.55 -13.25
N GLU A 61 6.27 -12.88 -13.57
CA GLU A 61 6.64 -13.57 -14.81
C GLU A 61 5.98 -14.95 -14.93
N THR A 62 6.00 -15.72 -13.85
CA THR A 62 5.37 -17.05 -13.79
C THR A 62 3.86 -16.92 -13.99
N THR A 63 3.22 -15.98 -13.29
CA THR A 63 1.77 -15.73 -13.41
C THR A 63 1.41 -15.31 -14.84
N ILE A 64 2.20 -14.44 -15.49
CA ILE A 64 1.98 -14.04 -16.88
C ILE A 64 2.09 -15.26 -17.81
N LYS A 65 3.12 -16.08 -17.63
CA LYS A 65 3.34 -17.27 -18.47
C LYS A 65 2.16 -18.24 -18.36
N GLU A 66 1.73 -18.56 -17.14
CA GLU A 66 0.61 -19.48 -16.93
C GLU A 66 -0.71 -18.87 -17.38
N PHE A 67 -0.94 -17.58 -17.13
CA PHE A 67 -2.16 -16.90 -17.59
C PHE A 67 -2.27 -16.88 -19.11
N ARG A 68 -1.17 -16.69 -19.85
CA ARG A 68 -1.17 -16.77 -21.32
C ARG A 68 -1.58 -18.16 -21.83
N LYS A 69 -1.12 -19.24 -21.19
CA LYS A 69 -1.52 -20.61 -21.53
C LYS A 69 -3.00 -20.85 -21.21
N LEU A 70 -3.46 -20.36 -20.06
CA LEU A 70 -4.85 -20.48 -19.64
C LEU A 70 -5.77 -19.69 -20.56
N ASN A 71 -5.33 -18.56 -21.11
CA ASN A 71 -6.16 -17.73 -21.98
C ASN A 71 -6.60 -18.47 -23.26
N SER A 72 -5.77 -19.41 -23.76
CA SER A 72 -6.12 -20.30 -24.88
C SER A 72 -6.92 -21.55 -24.47
N SER A 73 -7.21 -21.73 -23.18
CA SER A 73 -7.94 -22.89 -22.65
C SER A 73 -9.42 -22.57 -22.36
N LYS A 74 -10.21 -23.60 -22.05
CA LYS A 74 -11.62 -23.47 -21.65
C LYS A 74 -11.84 -23.25 -20.14
N PHE A 75 -10.77 -23.15 -19.34
CA PHE A 75 -10.87 -23.04 -17.88
C PHE A 75 -11.11 -21.59 -17.43
N GLU A 76 -12.35 -21.13 -17.48
CA GLU A 76 -12.71 -19.74 -17.16
C GLU A 76 -12.45 -19.38 -15.69
N GLU A 77 -12.67 -20.29 -14.75
CA GLU A 77 -12.47 -20.05 -13.32
C GLU A 77 -10.99 -19.81 -13.00
N LEU A 78 -10.10 -20.62 -13.58
CA LEU A 78 -8.66 -20.40 -13.48
C LEU A 78 -8.23 -19.08 -14.12
N LYS A 79 -8.85 -18.65 -15.23
CA LYS A 79 -8.58 -17.31 -15.80
C LYS A 79 -8.97 -16.21 -14.81
N ILE A 80 -10.10 -16.33 -14.12
CA ILE A 80 -10.53 -15.35 -13.09
C ILE A 80 -9.49 -15.27 -11.97
N PHE A 81 -9.06 -16.42 -11.42
CA PHE A 81 -8.08 -16.43 -10.33
C PHE A 81 -6.69 -15.95 -10.77
N SER A 82 -6.25 -16.30 -11.99
CA SER A 82 -5.00 -15.79 -12.55
C SER A 82 -5.04 -14.28 -12.84
N ASN A 83 -6.16 -13.75 -13.35
CA ASN A 83 -6.33 -12.32 -13.56
C ASN A 83 -6.29 -11.56 -12.22
N LEU A 84 -6.97 -12.09 -11.19
CA LEU A 84 -6.92 -11.57 -9.83
C LEU A 84 -5.48 -11.56 -9.28
N SER A 85 -4.73 -12.64 -9.50
CA SER A 85 -3.32 -12.76 -9.11
C SER A 85 -2.46 -11.70 -9.80
N LEU A 86 -2.60 -11.57 -11.13
CA LEU A 86 -1.82 -10.63 -11.92
C LEU A 86 -2.12 -9.18 -11.53
N PHE A 87 -3.40 -8.84 -11.35
CA PHE A 87 -3.82 -7.51 -10.91
C PHE A 87 -3.26 -7.15 -9.52
N PHE A 88 -3.16 -8.13 -8.62
CA PHE A 88 -2.51 -7.94 -7.33
C PHE A 88 -1.00 -7.69 -7.47
N LEU A 89 -0.30 -8.55 -8.23
CA LEU A 89 1.16 -8.50 -8.35
C LEU A 89 1.65 -7.22 -9.05
N ILE A 90 0.88 -6.70 -10.01
CA ILE A 90 1.18 -5.41 -10.67
C ILE A 90 1.12 -4.26 -9.64
N ALA A 91 0.03 -4.16 -8.88
CA ALA A 91 -0.11 -3.10 -7.88
C ALA A 91 0.96 -3.21 -6.77
N GLU A 92 1.35 -4.42 -6.39
CA GLU A 92 2.45 -4.62 -5.44
C GLU A 92 3.80 -4.17 -6.03
N LYS A 93 4.05 -4.40 -7.32
CA LYS A 93 5.26 -3.93 -8.01
C LYS A 93 5.32 -2.40 -8.05
N ASP A 94 4.18 -1.77 -8.35
CA ASP A 94 4.08 -0.30 -8.34
C ASP A 94 4.34 0.26 -6.94
N ASN A 95 3.73 -0.30 -5.90
CA ASN A 95 3.97 0.12 -4.51
C ASN A 95 5.43 -0.09 -4.09
N GLN A 96 6.03 -1.23 -4.47
CA GLN A 96 7.41 -1.54 -4.15
C GLN A 96 8.38 -0.49 -4.72
N SER A 97 8.10 0.02 -5.93
CA SER A 97 8.94 1.00 -6.63
C SER A 97 9.09 2.32 -5.86
N VAL A 98 8.06 2.72 -5.10
CA VAL A 98 8.03 3.98 -4.36
C VAL A 98 8.23 3.82 -2.85
N LYS A 99 8.12 2.60 -2.31
CA LYS A 99 8.14 2.32 -0.87
C LYS A 99 9.40 2.81 -0.16
N ILE A 100 10.59 2.56 -0.72
CA ILE A 100 11.84 2.95 -0.08
C ILE A 100 11.91 4.48 0.04
N ASP A 101 11.50 5.19 -1.01
CA ASP A 101 11.50 6.64 -1.01
C ASP A 101 10.42 7.22 -0.09
N ALA A 102 9.23 6.63 -0.06
CA ALA A 102 8.17 7.01 0.87
C ALA A 102 8.62 6.96 2.34
N LEU A 103 9.36 5.92 2.72
CA LEU A 103 9.76 5.69 4.12
C LEU A 103 11.05 6.40 4.53
N SER A 104 12.00 6.57 3.61
CA SER A 104 13.39 6.85 3.99
C SER A 104 14.10 7.93 3.18
N HIS A 105 13.47 8.49 2.14
CA HIS A 105 14.14 9.50 1.30
C HIS A 105 14.55 10.71 2.17
N PRO A 106 15.75 11.30 2.01
CA PRO A 106 16.19 12.45 2.83
C PRO A 106 15.35 13.71 2.61
N ASP A 107 15.04 14.02 1.35
CA ASP A 107 14.14 15.12 0.97
C ASP A 107 12.68 14.82 1.33
N LYS A 108 12.03 15.76 2.03
CA LYS A 108 10.63 15.69 2.45
C LYS A 108 9.67 15.69 1.25
N TRP A 109 9.97 16.49 0.23
CA TRP A 109 9.09 16.59 -0.94
C TRP A 109 8.98 15.24 -1.64
N LYS A 110 10.12 14.60 -1.94
CA LYS A 110 10.15 13.24 -2.50
C LYS A 110 9.44 12.21 -1.63
N ARG A 111 9.61 12.23 -0.29
CA ARG A 111 8.86 11.32 0.60
C ARG A 111 7.34 11.51 0.45
N ASN A 112 6.88 12.76 0.51
CA ASN A 112 5.45 13.08 0.41
C ASN A 112 4.90 12.70 -0.97
N LEU A 113 5.67 12.90 -2.04
CA LEU A 113 5.31 12.45 -3.38
C LEU A 113 5.16 10.93 -3.44
N SER A 114 6.16 10.18 -2.96
CA SER A 114 6.12 8.71 -2.94
C SER A 114 4.96 8.16 -2.08
N LEU A 115 4.68 8.77 -0.92
CA LEU A 115 3.51 8.41 -0.10
C LEU A 115 2.18 8.67 -0.82
N ARG A 116 2.07 9.79 -1.54
CA ARG A 116 0.90 10.07 -2.38
C ARG A 116 0.74 9.06 -3.50
N VAL A 117 1.84 8.66 -4.15
CA VAL A 117 1.79 7.61 -5.19
C VAL A 117 1.33 6.28 -4.59
N MET A 118 1.86 5.85 -3.44
CA MET A 118 1.38 4.63 -2.75
C MET A 118 -0.13 4.72 -2.45
N LEU A 119 -0.58 5.85 -1.92
CA LEU A 119 -1.99 6.04 -1.60
C LEU A 119 -2.87 6.04 -2.85
N LEU A 120 -2.37 6.62 -3.95
CA LEU A 120 -3.05 6.62 -5.26
C LEU A 120 -3.15 5.20 -5.81
N ILE A 121 -2.09 4.39 -5.69
CA ILE A 121 -2.13 2.98 -6.06
C ILE A 121 -3.22 2.27 -5.27
N ILE A 122 -3.25 2.41 -3.93
CA ILE A 122 -4.30 1.80 -3.08
C ILE A 122 -5.70 2.30 -3.46
N HIS A 123 -5.84 3.59 -3.78
CA HIS A 123 -7.09 4.20 -4.20
C HIS A 123 -7.58 3.73 -5.56
N GLU A 124 -6.70 3.58 -6.56
CA GLU A 124 -7.11 3.15 -7.90
C GLU A 124 -7.21 1.62 -7.99
N TRP A 125 -6.55 0.90 -7.09
CA TRP A 125 -6.61 -0.56 -6.98
C TRP A 125 -7.92 -1.04 -6.37
N ASP A 126 -8.93 -1.09 -7.22
CA ASP A 126 -10.27 -1.59 -6.91
C ASP A 126 -10.41 -3.06 -7.35
N MET A 127 -10.20 -3.96 -6.38
CA MET A 127 -10.34 -5.40 -6.58
C MET A 127 -11.74 -5.84 -6.99
N ALA A 128 -12.78 -5.06 -6.66
CA ALA A 128 -14.15 -5.40 -7.02
C ALA A 128 -14.40 -5.30 -8.54
N LYS A 129 -13.57 -4.54 -9.28
CA LYS A 129 -13.64 -4.46 -10.75
C LYS A 129 -13.13 -5.74 -11.43
N VAL A 130 -12.13 -6.37 -10.83
CA VAL A 130 -11.43 -7.54 -11.40
C VAL A 130 -12.07 -8.84 -10.95
N ALA A 131 -12.54 -8.89 -9.71
CA ALA A 131 -13.29 -10.00 -9.16
C ALA A 131 -14.59 -9.52 -8.49
N PRO A 132 -15.62 -9.20 -9.29
CA PRO A 132 -16.95 -8.93 -8.75
C PRO A 132 -17.40 -10.08 -7.87
N ALA A 133 -17.96 -9.80 -6.69
CA ALA A 133 -18.27 -10.81 -5.68
C ALA A 133 -19.09 -11.99 -6.22
N ASN A 134 -20.08 -11.71 -7.07
CA ASN A 134 -20.94 -12.73 -7.67
C ASN A 134 -20.14 -13.67 -8.59
N LYS A 135 -19.31 -13.11 -9.49
CA LYS A 135 -18.46 -13.89 -10.39
C LYS A 135 -17.41 -14.69 -9.64
N LEU A 136 -16.81 -14.09 -8.62
CA LEU A 136 -15.81 -14.74 -7.79
C LEU A 136 -16.42 -15.90 -6.98
N ASN A 137 -17.61 -15.71 -6.43
CA ASN A 137 -18.33 -16.76 -5.70
C ASN A 137 -18.74 -17.91 -6.64
N GLU A 138 -19.24 -17.59 -7.84
CA GLU A 138 -19.53 -18.60 -8.86
C GLU A 138 -18.28 -19.40 -9.26
N ALA A 139 -17.14 -18.71 -9.42
CA ALA A 139 -15.88 -19.37 -9.72
C ALA A 139 -15.44 -20.31 -8.58
N TYR A 140 -15.61 -19.91 -7.32
CA TYR A 140 -15.34 -20.80 -6.19
C TYR A 140 -16.22 -22.05 -6.18
N VAL A 141 -17.53 -21.89 -6.42
CA VAL A 141 -18.47 -23.01 -6.48
C VAL A 141 -18.11 -23.96 -7.61
N THR A 142 -17.83 -23.41 -8.80
CA THR A 142 -17.55 -24.19 -10.00
C THR A 142 -16.23 -24.95 -9.91
N ALA A 143 -15.19 -24.29 -9.40
CA ALA A 143 -13.90 -24.92 -9.15
C ALA A 143 -13.87 -25.77 -7.87
N ASP A 144 -15.02 -25.96 -7.21
CA ASP A 144 -15.17 -26.79 -6.01
C ASP A 144 -14.18 -26.44 -4.87
N ILE A 145 -13.92 -25.15 -4.70
CA ILE A 145 -12.95 -24.67 -3.71
C ILE A 145 -13.46 -24.95 -2.29
N SER A 146 -12.61 -25.39 -1.39
CA SER A 146 -12.98 -25.61 0.02
C SER A 146 -13.49 -24.33 0.69
N GLN A 147 -14.50 -24.47 1.56
CA GLN A 147 -15.10 -23.32 2.25
C GLN A 147 -14.07 -22.52 3.08
N GLY A 148 -13.10 -23.20 3.69
CA GLY A 148 -12.03 -22.55 4.46
C GLY A 148 -11.20 -21.58 3.61
N ILE A 149 -10.82 -21.97 2.38
CA ILE A 149 -10.08 -21.09 1.46
C ILE A 149 -10.95 -19.93 0.99
N ARG A 150 -12.25 -20.16 0.73
CA ARG A 150 -13.20 -19.10 0.37
C ARG A 150 -13.34 -18.05 1.48
N ASP A 151 -13.42 -18.49 2.73
CA ASP A 151 -13.57 -17.61 3.89
C ASP A 151 -12.30 -16.77 4.13
N GLU A 152 -11.12 -17.39 4.02
CA GLU A 152 -9.83 -16.70 4.09
C GLU A 152 -9.71 -15.62 3.00
N MET A 153 -10.09 -15.96 1.76
CA MET A 153 -10.03 -15.04 0.62
C MET A 153 -11.05 -13.90 0.75
N THR A 154 -12.25 -14.20 1.21
CA THR A 154 -13.28 -13.17 1.49
C THR A 154 -12.80 -12.21 2.58
N LYS A 155 -12.18 -12.73 3.63
CA LYS A 155 -11.63 -11.93 4.73
C LYS A 155 -10.49 -11.02 4.24
N SER A 156 -9.58 -11.52 3.41
CA SER A 156 -8.48 -10.74 2.86
C SER A 156 -8.99 -9.59 1.96
N LEU A 157 -9.92 -9.89 1.05
CA LEU A 157 -10.54 -8.91 0.15
C LEU A 157 -11.34 -7.85 0.91
N ARG A 158 -12.06 -8.23 1.98
CA ARG A 158 -12.78 -7.25 2.83
C ARG A 158 -11.83 -6.27 3.51
N LYS A 159 -10.68 -6.74 4.02
CA LYS A 159 -9.66 -5.88 4.64
C LYS A 159 -9.05 -4.92 3.61
N ILE A 160 -8.69 -5.44 2.44
CA ILE A 160 -8.20 -4.67 1.30
C ILE A 160 -9.20 -3.57 0.93
N ASN A 161 -10.47 -3.92 0.75
CA ASN A 161 -11.51 -2.97 0.34
C ASN A 161 -11.73 -1.88 1.41
N LYS A 162 -11.64 -2.23 2.71
CA LYS A 162 -11.71 -1.24 3.79
C LYS A 162 -10.56 -0.23 3.71
N ALA A 163 -9.34 -0.66 3.38
CA ALA A 163 -8.21 0.24 3.19
C ALA A 163 -8.38 1.11 1.93
N HIS A 164 -8.86 0.53 0.83
CA HIS A 164 -9.21 1.25 -0.40
C HIS A 164 -10.23 2.38 -0.14
N LEU A 165 -11.32 2.10 0.59
CA LEU A 165 -12.33 3.11 0.91
C LEU A 165 -11.75 4.26 1.77
N LYS A 166 -10.83 3.95 2.69
CA LYS A 166 -10.10 4.98 3.47
C LYS A 166 -9.19 5.82 2.58
N ALA A 167 -8.43 5.19 1.68
CA ALA A 167 -7.58 5.87 0.72
C ALA A 167 -8.40 6.82 -0.16
N LYS A 168 -9.57 6.37 -0.64
CA LYS A 168 -10.52 7.19 -1.41
C LYS A 168 -10.99 8.43 -0.66
N LYS A 169 -11.35 8.27 0.61
CA LYS A 169 -11.74 9.41 1.44
C LYS A 169 -10.61 10.43 1.55
N LEU A 170 -9.38 9.96 1.85
CA LEU A 170 -8.23 10.83 2.07
C LEU A 170 -7.73 11.52 0.79
N LEU A 171 -7.77 10.83 -0.35
CA LEU A 171 -7.32 11.38 -1.64
C LEU A 171 -8.36 12.21 -2.40
N SER A 172 -9.64 12.14 -2.03
CA SER A 172 -10.70 12.83 -2.75
C SER A 172 -10.40 14.32 -2.99
N GLN A 173 -9.96 15.03 -1.94
CA GLN A 173 -9.57 16.45 -2.04
C GLN A 173 -8.21 16.63 -2.71
N ALA A 174 -7.21 15.84 -2.31
CA ALA A 174 -5.86 15.97 -2.83
C ALA A 174 -5.80 15.74 -4.35
N ARG A 175 -6.54 14.77 -4.89
CA ARG A 175 -6.57 14.45 -6.33
C ARG A 175 -7.22 15.54 -7.18
N HIS A 176 -8.22 16.26 -6.65
CA HIS A 176 -8.86 17.35 -7.39
C HIS A 176 -7.97 18.59 -7.48
N ALA A 177 -7.17 18.83 -6.44
CA ALA A 177 -6.27 19.97 -6.39
C ALA A 177 -4.93 19.68 -7.09
N THR A 178 -4.27 18.56 -6.78
CA THR A 178 -2.89 18.30 -7.24
C THR A 178 -2.80 17.71 -8.64
N ILE A 179 -1.93 18.29 -9.47
CA ILE A 179 -1.85 18.10 -10.92
C ILE A 179 -3.09 18.74 -11.54
N ALA A 180 -2.96 20.00 -11.97
CA ALA A 180 -3.95 20.97 -12.46
C ALA A 180 -5.04 20.45 -13.44
N HIS A 181 -5.77 19.40 -13.06
CA HIS A 181 -6.78 18.74 -13.87
C HIS A 181 -8.16 19.35 -13.61
N ARG A 182 -8.31 20.11 -12.51
CA ARG A 182 -9.54 20.80 -12.11
C ARG A 182 -9.32 22.13 -11.37
N ASP A 183 -8.23 22.26 -10.61
CA ASP A 183 -7.93 23.48 -9.84
C ASP A 183 -6.64 24.14 -10.31
N ALA A 184 -6.70 25.44 -10.61
CA ALA A 184 -5.57 26.24 -11.05
C ALA A 184 -4.78 26.85 -9.87
N ASP A 185 -5.25 26.69 -8.62
CA ASP A 185 -4.58 27.23 -7.44
C ASP A 185 -3.30 26.43 -7.11
N ALA A 186 -2.17 26.94 -7.56
CA ALA A 186 -0.86 26.37 -7.29
C ALA A 186 -0.46 26.43 -5.81
N MET A 187 -0.98 27.39 -5.04
CA MET A 187 -0.69 27.49 -3.61
C MET A 187 -1.40 26.38 -2.84
N LEU A 188 -2.68 26.16 -3.14
CA LEU A 188 -3.44 25.03 -2.58
C LEU A 188 -2.76 23.69 -2.90
N GLN A 189 -2.26 23.52 -4.13
CA GLN A 189 -1.49 22.34 -4.51
C GLN A 189 -0.23 22.18 -3.66
N TYR A 190 0.56 23.25 -3.51
CA TYR A 190 1.76 23.23 -2.70
C TYR A 190 1.46 22.86 -1.24
N GLU A 191 0.41 23.43 -0.66
CA GLU A 191 0.02 23.18 0.73
C GLU A 191 -0.40 21.73 0.94
N LEU A 192 -1.24 21.17 0.05
CA LEU A 192 -1.67 19.77 0.13
C LEU A 192 -0.50 18.79 -0.01
N ILE A 193 0.50 19.11 -0.83
CA ILE A 193 1.70 18.27 -0.98
C ILE A 193 2.60 18.40 0.25
N SER A 194 2.83 19.61 0.73
CA SER A 194 3.78 19.91 1.81
C SER A 194 3.27 19.48 3.18
N ASN A 195 1.95 19.49 3.37
CA ASN A 195 1.25 19.20 4.61
C ASN A 195 0.48 17.88 4.57
N LEU A 196 0.84 16.96 3.67
CA LEU A 196 0.31 15.60 3.65
C LEU A 196 0.40 14.97 5.05
N ASP A 197 -0.72 14.44 5.55
CA ASP A 197 -0.73 13.67 6.78
C ASP A 197 -0.04 12.32 6.56
N THR A 198 1.27 12.33 6.76
CA THR A 198 2.13 11.14 6.61
C THR A 198 1.74 10.02 7.56
N MET A 199 1.28 10.34 8.77
CA MET A 199 0.87 9.37 9.78
C MET A 199 -0.40 8.64 9.34
N GLU A 200 -1.42 9.38 8.93
CA GLU A 200 -2.67 8.78 8.46
C GLU A 200 -2.47 8.01 7.15
N THR A 201 -1.67 8.54 6.23
CA THR A 201 -1.31 7.84 4.98
C THR A 201 -0.64 6.50 5.27
N MET A 202 0.32 6.48 6.20
CA MET A 202 1.01 5.26 6.63
C MET A 202 0.08 4.25 7.31
N LYS A 203 -0.89 4.70 8.11
CA LYS A 203 -1.90 3.80 8.70
C LYS A 203 -2.78 3.15 7.64
N ILE A 204 -3.17 3.89 6.59
CA ILE A 204 -3.95 3.34 5.49
C ILE A 204 -3.11 2.29 4.73
N ALA A 205 -1.85 2.60 4.42
CA ALA A 205 -0.94 1.65 3.79
C ALA A 205 -0.71 0.40 4.66
N ALA A 206 -0.54 0.55 5.97
CA ALA A 206 -0.42 -0.59 6.88
C ALA A 206 -1.69 -1.46 6.89
N SER A 207 -2.86 -0.83 7.01
CA SER A 207 -4.16 -1.53 6.97
C SER A 207 -4.39 -2.26 5.65
N PHE A 208 -3.89 -1.73 4.53
CA PHE A 208 -3.90 -2.39 3.24
C PHE A 208 -3.04 -3.64 3.27
N TYR A 209 -1.80 -3.52 3.75
CA TYR A 209 -0.84 -4.61 3.80
C TYR A 209 -1.25 -5.74 4.75
N GLU A 210 -2.03 -5.47 5.80
CA GLU A 210 -2.65 -6.52 6.61
C GLU A 210 -3.65 -7.39 5.84
N GLY A 211 -4.34 -6.83 4.85
CA GLY A 211 -5.21 -7.58 3.96
C GLY A 211 -4.43 -8.28 2.85
N ALA A 212 -3.44 -7.59 2.30
CA ALA A 212 -2.56 -8.10 1.25
C ALA A 212 -1.72 -9.32 1.70
N ASP A 213 -1.24 -9.32 2.94
CA ASP A 213 -0.48 -10.44 3.51
C ASP A 213 -1.34 -11.73 3.57
N LEU A 214 -2.57 -11.62 4.08
CA LEU A 214 -3.53 -12.73 4.05
C LEU A 214 -3.82 -13.18 2.61
N PHE A 215 -3.99 -12.23 1.71
CA PHE A 215 -4.25 -12.52 0.29
C PHE A 215 -3.11 -13.33 -0.34
N ILE A 216 -1.85 -12.92 -0.15
CA ILE A 216 -0.67 -13.64 -0.68
C ILE A 216 -0.54 -15.04 -0.08
N GLN A 217 -0.95 -15.25 1.17
CA GLN A 217 -0.91 -16.56 1.81
C GLN A 217 -2.02 -17.51 1.32
N THR A 218 -3.20 -16.99 1.01
CA THR A 218 -4.35 -17.79 0.60
C THR A 218 -4.40 -18.02 -0.91
N LEU A 219 -3.96 -17.05 -1.73
CA LEU A 219 -4.05 -17.12 -3.19
C LEU A 219 -3.34 -18.35 -3.81
N PRO A 220 -2.11 -18.73 -3.39
CA PRO A 220 -1.47 -19.93 -3.90
C PRO A 220 -2.26 -21.21 -3.56
N LYS A 221 -2.86 -21.28 -2.37
CA LYS A 221 -3.71 -22.42 -1.98
C LYS A 221 -4.93 -22.53 -2.88
N LEU A 222 -5.60 -21.40 -3.12
CA LEU A 222 -6.72 -21.29 -4.06
C LEU A 222 -6.33 -21.76 -5.46
N MET A 223 -5.19 -21.29 -5.99
CA MET A 223 -4.71 -21.67 -7.31
C MET A 223 -4.38 -23.17 -7.40
N LEU A 224 -3.80 -23.76 -6.35
CA LEU A 224 -3.50 -25.19 -6.30
C LEU A 224 -4.78 -26.05 -6.26
N GLU A 225 -5.78 -25.66 -5.48
CA GLU A 225 -7.05 -26.37 -5.39
C GLU A 225 -7.83 -26.27 -6.70
N ALA A 226 -7.91 -25.07 -7.28
CA ALA A 226 -8.52 -24.84 -8.59
C ALA A 226 -7.81 -25.56 -9.74
N GLY A 227 -6.49 -25.76 -9.62
CA GLY A 227 -5.66 -26.48 -10.59
C GLY A 227 -5.65 -28.00 -10.39
N SER A 228 -6.34 -28.52 -9.38
CA SER A 228 -6.38 -29.96 -9.11
C SER A 228 -7.18 -30.70 -10.20
N PHE A 229 -6.79 -31.95 -10.49
CA PHE A 229 -7.45 -32.76 -11.51
C PHE A 229 -8.98 -32.87 -11.31
N PRO A 230 -9.50 -33.12 -10.08
CA PRO A 230 -10.95 -33.13 -9.85
C PRO A 230 -11.62 -31.78 -10.15
N SER A 231 -10.98 -30.67 -9.79
CA SER A 231 -11.50 -29.33 -10.06
C SER A 231 -11.50 -29.01 -11.55
N LEU A 232 -10.44 -29.37 -12.27
CA LEU A 232 -10.34 -29.18 -13.72
C LEU A 232 -11.43 -29.94 -14.48
N ILE A 233 -11.77 -31.16 -14.06
CA ILE A 233 -12.88 -31.92 -14.67
C ILE A 233 -14.21 -31.18 -14.47
N LYS A 234 -14.47 -30.70 -13.24
CA LYS A 234 -15.71 -29.96 -12.93
C LYS A 234 -15.82 -28.68 -13.75
N GLN A 235 -14.76 -27.89 -13.81
CA GLN A 235 -14.68 -26.69 -14.63
C GLN A 235 -14.95 -27.01 -16.11
N TYR A 236 -14.30 -28.05 -16.65
CA TYR A 236 -14.52 -28.47 -18.04
C TYR A 236 -15.97 -28.90 -18.30
N SER A 237 -16.56 -29.68 -17.40
CA SER A 237 -17.93 -30.20 -17.56
C SER A 237 -19.02 -29.12 -17.58
N LYS A 238 -18.79 -27.98 -16.95
CA LYS A 238 -19.75 -26.86 -16.92
C LYS A 238 -19.73 -26.03 -18.21
N HIS A 239 -18.59 -26.04 -18.91
CA HIS A 239 -18.34 -25.24 -20.13
C HIS A 239 -18.25 -26.10 -21.41
N ALA A 240 -18.53 -27.40 -21.31
CA ALA A 240 -18.62 -28.34 -22.43
C ALA A 240 -20.07 -28.47 -22.92
#